data_AF-A0A7X8S542-F1
#
_entry.id   AF-A0A7X8S542-F1
#
_cell.length_a   1.000
_cell.length_b   1.000
_cell.length_c   1.000
_cell.angle_alpha   90.00
_cell.angle_beta   90.00
_cell.angle_gamma   90.00
#
_symmetry.space_group_name_H-M   'P 1'
#
loop_
_entity.id
_entity.type
_entity.pdbx_description
1 polymer ?
#
loop_
_entity_poly.entity_id
_entity_poly.type
_entity_poly.pdbx_seq_one_letter_code
_entity_poly.pdbx_strand_id
1 'polypeptide(L)'
;MKCTSKMLAATSALALFAFGATTAHAAGTTAGNTITNTATINYQVGGISQNAETASDTLTVDRKINLTVAEVGSATTVVTPGSVSQVTTFTVTNNSNAPLDFALEALQQTGGTTAHGGTDTFTANNVRIYVDTNNSGSYESASDTLVTFLDEVAADATRRVFVVSDVPLGLTNGSVAGVALRATGREAGTAATQGAALTQTTGGNTAGMDTVFADTTAGTDDAARDAAHSARDDYTVATAALTVAKTSRIVSDPVNNTTNPKMIPGAVIEYCIAVTNGPGATTASSIAVNDPLPSTVTYEPTFGVKVDGTVASGVCQADGATAGSQASGTVTGTIASLPGGSTKTVLFRATIN
;
A
#
# COMPACT_ATOMS: atom_id res chain seq x y z
N MET A 1 -7.81 -72.36 62.52
CA MET A 1 -8.66 -71.19 62.21
C MET A 1 -7.86 -69.91 62.39
N LYS A 2 -7.57 -69.22 61.28
CA LYS A 2 -7.43 -67.75 61.15
C LYS A 2 -6.94 -67.48 59.72
N CYS A 3 -7.89 -67.19 58.82
CA CYS A 3 -7.59 -66.64 57.50
C CYS A 3 -7.08 -65.22 57.68
N THR A 4 -5.84 -64.94 57.27
CA THR A 4 -5.31 -63.58 57.21
C THR A 4 -5.46 -63.05 55.80
N SER A 5 -6.41 -62.14 55.64
CA SER A 5 -6.55 -61.20 54.52
C SER A 5 -5.23 -60.42 54.33
N LYS A 6 -4.70 -60.38 53.11
CA LYS A 6 -3.70 -59.40 52.70
C LYS A 6 -4.27 -58.61 51.52
N MET A 7 -4.39 -57.31 51.75
CA MET A 7 -5.05 -56.34 50.88
C MET A 7 -4.24 -56.04 49.62
N LEU A 8 -5.01 -55.73 48.57
CA LEU A 8 -4.68 -55.09 47.31
C LEU A 8 -3.63 -53.97 47.40
N ALA A 9 -2.68 -54.00 46.47
CA ALA A 9 -2.02 -52.79 45.96
C ALA A 9 -2.08 -52.85 44.42
N ALA A 10 -3.15 -52.33 43.84
CA ALA A 10 -3.24 -52.08 42.40
C ALA A 10 -2.75 -50.64 42.16
N THR A 11 -1.52 -50.49 41.70
CA THR A 11 -0.99 -49.21 41.22
C THR A 11 -1.52 -48.94 39.81
N SER A 12 -2.54 -48.10 39.69
CA SER A 12 -2.96 -47.52 38.42
C SER A 12 -2.04 -46.34 38.07
N ALA A 13 -1.18 -46.51 37.06
CA ALA A 13 -0.43 -45.42 36.47
C ALA A 13 -1.37 -44.62 35.55
N LEU A 14 -1.76 -43.42 35.97
CA LEU A 14 -2.50 -42.48 35.15
C LEU A 14 -1.49 -41.66 34.33
N ALA A 15 -1.31 -42.00 33.05
CA ALA A 15 -0.54 -41.19 32.11
C ALA A 15 -1.41 -40.01 31.66
N LEU A 16 -1.12 -38.82 32.17
CA LEU A 16 -1.77 -37.58 31.77
C LEU A 16 -1.11 -37.08 30.47
N PHE A 17 -1.64 -37.48 29.31
CA PHE A 17 -1.29 -36.86 28.03
C PHE A 17 -1.99 -35.50 27.93
N ALA A 18 -1.27 -34.44 28.25
CA ALA A 18 -1.69 -33.08 27.93
C ALA A 18 -1.48 -32.83 26.43
N PHE A 19 -2.50 -33.14 25.61
CA PHE A 19 -2.59 -32.55 24.28
C PHE A 19 -2.96 -31.08 24.44
N GLY A 20 -2.01 -30.20 24.12
CA GLY A 20 -2.31 -28.79 23.93
C GLY A 20 -3.29 -28.66 22.77
N ALA A 21 -4.56 -28.43 23.07
CA ALA A 21 -5.54 -28.03 22.08
C ALA A 21 -5.15 -26.63 21.61
N THR A 22 -4.51 -26.55 20.44
CA THR A 22 -4.59 -25.32 19.66
C THR A 22 -6.07 -25.13 19.33
N THR A 23 -6.62 -23.97 19.65
CA THR A 23 -7.91 -23.55 19.14
C THR A 23 -7.79 -23.39 17.63
N ALA A 24 -7.93 -24.50 16.90
CA ALA A 24 -8.25 -24.45 15.50
C ALA A 24 -9.65 -23.86 15.42
N HIS A 25 -9.78 -22.70 14.77
CA HIS A 25 -11.07 -22.26 14.26
C HIS A 25 -11.54 -23.39 13.36
N ALA A 26 -12.49 -24.19 13.83
CA ALA A 26 -13.07 -25.21 12.99
C ALA A 26 -13.83 -24.45 11.90
N ALA A 27 -13.34 -24.54 10.66
CA ALA A 27 -14.19 -24.42 9.49
C ALA A 27 -15.46 -25.19 9.84
N GLY A 28 -16.62 -24.54 9.76
CA GLY A 28 -17.89 -25.21 10.01
C GLY A 28 -18.01 -26.47 9.14
N THR A 29 -19.09 -27.24 9.28
CA THR A 29 -19.24 -28.44 8.44
C THR A 29 -19.09 -28.10 6.96
N THR A 30 -18.20 -28.81 6.27
CA THR A 30 -17.88 -28.56 4.86
C THR A 30 -19.14 -28.67 4.00
N ALA A 31 -19.33 -27.72 3.09
CA ALA A 31 -20.47 -27.74 2.16
C ALA A 31 -20.47 -29.03 1.32
N GLY A 32 -21.66 -29.55 1.02
CA GLY A 32 -21.85 -30.78 0.28
C GLY A 32 -21.71 -32.06 1.10
N ASN A 33 -21.19 -31.99 2.33
CA ASN A 33 -21.19 -33.17 3.22
C ASN A 33 -22.61 -33.62 3.53
N THR A 34 -22.82 -34.94 3.55
CA THR A 34 -24.08 -35.52 4.02
C THR A 34 -23.99 -35.77 5.51
N ILE A 35 -24.94 -35.23 6.26
CA ILE A 35 -25.15 -35.55 7.67
C ILE A 35 -26.20 -36.65 7.73
N THR A 36 -25.84 -37.79 8.32
CA THR A 36 -26.76 -38.90 8.60
C THR A 36 -27.02 -38.97 10.10
N ASN A 37 -28.28 -38.80 10.50
CA ASN A 37 -28.71 -38.99 11.88
C ASN A 37 -29.48 -40.30 12.01
N THR A 38 -29.08 -41.18 12.93
CA THR A 38 -29.67 -42.51 13.10
C THR A 38 -30.22 -42.67 14.51
N ALA A 39 -31.52 -42.99 14.60
CA ALA A 39 -32.16 -43.39 15.84
C ALA A 39 -32.16 -44.91 15.98
N THR A 40 -31.79 -45.40 17.16
CA THR A 40 -31.78 -46.84 17.49
C THR A 40 -32.66 -47.10 18.70
N ILE A 41 -33.63 -48.00 18.56
CA ILE A 41 -34.51 -48.44 19.64
C ILE A 41 -34.08 -49.84 20.08
N ASN A 42 -33.59 -49.95 21.31
CA ASN A 42 -33.37 -51.22 21.98
C ASN A 42 -34.55 -51.52 22.89
N TYR A 43 -35.12 -52.71 22.79
CA TYR A 43 -36.29 -53.10 23.59
C TYR A 43 -36.21 -54.55 24.05
N GLN A 44 -37.02 -54.89 25.05
CA GLN A 44 -37.15 -56.25 25.56
C GLN A 44 -38.62 -56.68 25.52
N VAL A 45 -38.86 -57.99 25.36
CA VAL A 45 -40.18 -58.60 25.50
C VAL A 45 -40.07 -59.68 26.57
N GLY A 46 -40.84 -59.54 27.65
CA GLY A 46 -40.79 -60.49 28.79
C GLY A 46 -39.42 -60.56 29.50
N GLY A 47 -38.62 -59.50 29.47
CA GLY A 47 -37.27 -59.46 30.05
C GLY A 47 -36.16 -60.02 29.14
N ILE A 48 -36.49 -60.38 27.89
CA ILE A 48 -35.52 -60.86 26.89
C ILE A 48 -35.25 -59.75 25.86
N SER A 49 -33.99 -59.35 25.72
CA SER A 49 -33.55 -58.39 24.70
C SER A 49 -33.95 -58.84 23.30
N GLN A 50 -34.57 -57.93 22.56
CA GLN A 50 -34.91 -58.11 21.15
C GLN A 50 -33.84 -57.50 20.25
N ASN A 51 -33.94 -57.77 18.95
CA ASN A 51 -33.16 -57.09 17.95
C ASN A 51 -33.50 -55.58 17.97
N ALA A 52 -32.49 -54.73 17.81
CA ALA A 52 -32.70 -53.30 17.76
C ALA A 52 -33.39 -52.89 16.45
N GLU A 53 -34.32 -51.94 16.55
CA GLU A 53 -34.91 -51.27 15.38
C GLU A 53 -34.15 -49.97 15.12
N THR A 54 -33.93 -49.63 13.85
CA THR A 54 -33.24 -48.38 13.47
C THR A 54 -33.98 -47.62 12.39
N ALA A 55 -33.86 -46.29 12.42
CA ALA A 55 -34.28 -45.39 11.36
C ALA A 55 -33.24 -44.29 11.18
N SER A 56 -33.01 -43.85 9.96
CA SER A 56 -32.04 -42.78 9.66
C SER A 56 -32.64 -41.69 8.78
N ASP A 57 -32.18 -40.47 9.00
CA ASP A 57 -32.45 -39.30 8.18
C ASP A 57 -31.14 -38.71 7.65
N THR A 58 -31.17 -38.12 6.46
CA THR A 58 -30.00 -37.53 5.80
C THR A 58 -30.29 -36.13 5.29
N LEU A 59 -29.36 -35.21 5.53
CA LEU A 59 -29.37 -33.87 4.96
C LEU A 59 -28.01 -33.49 4.39
N THR A 60 -27.99 -32.63 3.36
CA THR A 60 -26.77 -32.09 2.77
C THR A 60 -26.47 -30.74 3.38
N VAL A 61 -25.19 -30.49 3.70
CA VAL A 61 -24.74 -29.21 4.24
C VAL A 61 -24.68 -28.18 3.11
N ASP A 62 -25.37 -27.06 3.28
CA ASP A 62 -25.35 -25.96 2.33
C ASP A 62 -24.02 -25.20 2.32
N ARG A 63 -23.81 -24.47 1.22
CA ARG A 63 -22.64 -23.62 1.00
C ARG A 63 -22.90 -22.20 1.45
N LYS A 64 -22.18 -21.76 2.48
CA LYS A 64 -22.07 -20.37 2.90
C LYS A 64 -20.91 -19.72 2.14
N ILE A 65 -21.18 -18.65 1.40
CA ILE A 65 -20.17 -17.82 0.76
C ILE A 65 -19.93 -16.60 1.62
N ASN A 66 -18.70 -16.45 2.11
CA ASN A 66 -18.25 -15.26 2.81
C ASN A 66 -16.74 -15.12 2.65
N LEU A 67 -16.25 -13.90 2.53
CA LEU A 67 -14.83 -13.61 2.42
C LEU A 67 -14.54 -12.25 3.04
N THR A 68 -13.28 -12.04 3.39
CA THR A 68 -12.79 -10.74 3.85
C THR A 68 -11.60 -10.35 3.00
N VAL A 69 -11.62 -9.13 2.48
CA VAL A 69 -10.42 -8.44 1.99
C VAL A 69 -10.05 -7.38 3.01
N ALA A 70 -8.79 -7.34 3.43
CA ALA A 70 -8.29 -6.37 4.40
C ALA A 70 -6.94 -5.81 3.94
N GLU A 71 -6.74 -4.51 4.13
CA GLU A 71 -5.43 -3.87 3.98
C GLU A 71 -4.47 -4.35 5.08
N VAL A 72 -3.19 -4.48 4.73
CA VAL A 72 -2.12 -4.88 5.64
C VAL A 72 -1.26 -3.66 5.92
N GLY A 73 -1.64 -2.93 6.96
CA GLY A 73 -0.98 -1.71 7.35
C GLY A 73 -1.89 -0.86 8.22
N SER A 74 -1.56 0.43 8.30
CA SER A 74 -2.37 1.44 8.99
C SER A 74 -2.03 2.86 8.53
N ALA A 75 -1.28 2.98 7.43
CA ALA A 75 -0.74 4.22 6.94
C ALA A 75 -0.57 4.14 5.42
N THR A 76 -0.71 5.30 4.79
CA THR A 76 -0.50 5.47 3.35
C THR A 76 0.89 5.01 2.89
N THR A 77 0.94 4.45 1.68
CA THR A 77 2.22 4.16 1.03
C THR A 77 2.82 5.45 0.48
N VAL A 78 3.94 5.87 1.06
CA VAL A 78 4.63 7.10 0.63
C VAL A 78 5.41 6.86 -0.67
N VAL A 79 5.16 7.66 -1.69
CA VAL A 79 5.75 7.50 -3.02
C VAL A 79 6.40 8.78 -3.54
N THR A 80 7.32 8.66 -4.50
CA THR A 80 7.90 9.79 -5.24
C THR A 80 7.40 9.79 -6.69
N PRO A 81 7.13 10.94 -7.32
CA PRO A 81 6.69 10.98 -8.72
C PRO A 81 7.67 10.27 -9.65
N GLY A 82 7.16 9.43 -10.55
CA GLY A 82 7.98 8.61 -11.46
C GLY A 82 8.53 7.32 -10.86
N SER A 83 8.30 7.04 -9.57
CA SER A 83 8.63 5.75 -8.99
C SER A 83 7.79 4.64 -9.61
N VAL A 84 8.40 3.47 -9.78
CA VAL A 84 7.76 2.28 -10.36
C VAL A 84 7.58 1.20 -9.31
N SER A 85 6.62 0.31 -9.53
CA SER A 85 6.35 -0.85 -8.68
C SER A 85 6.20 -0.50 -7.19
N GLN A 86 5.45 0.56 -6.91
CA GLN A 86 5.01 0.92 -5.56
C GLN A 86 3.88 -0.02 -5.14
N VAL A 87 3.83 -0.39 -3.86
CA VAL A 87 3.06 -1.55 -3.40
C VAL A 87 2.11 -1.16 -2.29
N THR A 88 0.85 -1.54 -2.45
CA THR A 88 -0.15 -1.63 -1.36
C THR A 88 -0.45 -3.11 -1.10
N THR A 89 -0.61 -3.49 0.16
CA THR A 89 -0.66 -4.90 0.57
C THR A 89 -2.02 -5.24 1.16
N PHE A 90 -2.56 -6.40 0.78
CA PHE A 90 -3.86 -6.88 1.22
C PHE A 90 -3.79 -8.36 1.62
N THR A 91 -4.75 -8.79 2.43
CA THR A 91 -5.08 -10.21 2.63
C THR A 91 -6.47 -10.51 2.11
N VAL A 92 -6.63 -11.68 1.48
CA VAL A 92 -7.92 -12.27 1.11
C VAL A 92 -8.12 -13.52 1.96
N THR A 93 -9.14 -13.54 2.79
CA THR A 93 -9.49 -14.66 3.67
C THR A 93 -10.79 -15.29 3.21
N ASN A 94 -10.78 -16.61 2.99
CA ASN A 94 -12.00 -17.36 2.71
C ASN A 94 -12.73 -17.70 4.02
N ASN A 95 -13.81 -17.00 4.34
CA ASN A 95 -14.64 -17.28 5.52
C ASN A 95 -15.84 -18.21 5.22
N SER A 96 -15.83 -18.85 4.04
CA SER A 96 -16.82 -19.81 3.58
C SER A 96 -16.59 -21.18 4.21
N ASN A 97 -17.54 -22.11 4.01
CA ASN A 97 -17.38 -23.52 4.41
C ASN A 97 -17.02 -24.44 3.23
N ALA A 98 -16.45 -23.89 2.17
CA ALA A 98 -15.98 -24.61 0.99
C ALA A 98 -14.72 -23.92 0.44
N PRO A 99 -13.82 -24.65 -0.23
CA PRO A 99 -12.81 -24.05 -1.09
C PRO A 99 -13.47 -23.18 -2.17
N LEU A 100 -12.85 -22.05 -2.49
CA LEU A 100 -13.30 -21.14 -3.53
C LEU A 100 -12.10 -20.62 -4.30
N ASP A 101 -12.36 -20.28 -5.56
CA ASP A 101 -11.52 -19.35 -6.30
C ASP A 101 -11.94 -17.91 -5.95
N PHE A 102 -11.02 -16.97 -6.06
CA PHE A 102 -11.33 -15.54 -5.94
C PHE A 102 -10.82 -14.77 -7.14
N ALA A 103 -11.73 -14.29 -7.99
CA ALA A 103 -11.35 -13.33 -9.02
C ALA A 103 -10.91 -12.02 -8.36
N LEU A 104 -9.76 -11.49 -8.77
CA LEU A 104 -9.15 -10.29 -8.19
C LEU A 104 -9.25 -9.14 -9.19
N GLU A 105 -9.61 -7.97 -8.66
CA GLU A 105 -9.66 -6.73 -9.41
C GLU A 105 -9.02 -5.62 -8.60
N ALA A 106 -8.10 -4.89 -9.23
CA ALA A 106 -7.54 -3.68 -8.66
C ALA A 106 -8.33 -2.50 -9.21
N LEU A 107 -8.95 -1.75 -8.30
CA LEU A 107 -9.76 -0.58 -8.61
C LEU A 107 -8.99 0.68 -8.24
N GLN A 108 -9.27 1.77 -8.92
CA GLN A 108 -8.76 3.08 -8.57
C GLN A 108 -9.92 3.96 -8.15
N GLN A 109 -9.75 4.63 -7.02
CA GLN A 109 -10.74 5.56 -6.52
C GLN A 109 -10.93 6.72 -7.52
N THR A 110 -12.10 7.35 -7.50
CA THR A 110 -12.39 8.54 -8.31
C THR A 110 -12.86 9.65 -7.38
N GLY A 111 -11.91 10.49 -6.94
CA GLY A 111 -12.17 11.60 -6.01
C GLY A 111 -12.54 11.15 -4.60
N GLY A 112 -12.87 12.12 -3.74
CA GLY A 112 -13.26 11.87 -2.34
C GLY A 112 -12.08 11.55 -1.42
N THR A 113 -12.38 11.24 -0.16
CA THR A 113 -11.37 10.91 0.86
C THR A 113 -10.89 9.47 0.71
N THR A 114 -9.57 9.26 0.77
CA THR A 114 -8.94 7.93 0.67
C THR A 114 -8.81 7.25 2.04
N ALA A 115 -8.35 5.99 2.05
CA ALA A 115 -8.32 5.13 3.24
C ALA A 115 -7.56 5.75 4.43
N HIS A 116 -6.44 6.43 4.17
CA HIS A 116 -5.60 7.04 5.19
C HIS A 116 -5.71 8.58 5.23
N GLY A 117 -6.74 9.14 4.58
CA GLY A 117 -7.02 10.57 4.54
C GLY A 117 -6.38 11.29 3.35
N GLY A 118 -6.67 12.59 3.23
CA GLY A 118 -6.39 13.33 1.99
C GLY A 118 -7.48 13.13 0.94
N THR A 119 -7.29 13.72 -0.22
CA THR A 119 -8.26 13.65 -1.34
C THR A 119 -7.60 12.96 -2.52
N ASP A 120 -8.30 11.99 -3.10
CA ASP A 120 -7.90 11.36 -4.35
C ASP A 120 -7.79 12.43 -5.47
N THR A 121 -6.57 12.59 -5.99
CA THR A 121 -6.17 13.70 -6.89
C THR A 121 -5.40 13.21 -8.10
N PHE A 122 -4.99 11.94 -8.14
CA PHE A 122 -4.36 11.35 -9.31
C PHE A 122 -4.68 9.86 -9.45
N THR A 123 -4.46 9.34 -10.66
CA THR A 123 -4.60 7.92 -10.99
C THR A 123 -3.22 7.32 -11.21
N ALA A 124 -2.95 6.18 -10.58
CA ALA A 124 -1.71 5.42 -10.79
C ALA A 124 -1.73 4.69 -12.14
N ASN A 125 -0.54 4.39 -12.65
CA ASN A 125 -0.33 3.67 -13.92
C ASN A 125 0.02 2.20 -13.66
N ASN A 126 -0.13 1.36 -14.69
CA ASN A 126 0.40 -0.02 -14.71
C ASN A 126 0.04 -0.84 -13.45
N VAL A 127 -1.23 -0.76 -13.05
CA VAL A 127 -1.77 -1.43 -11.86
C VAL A 127 -1.85 -2.93 -12.11
N ARG A 128 -1.20 -3.70 -11.25
CA ARG A 128 -1.02 -5.15 -11.35
C ARG A 128 -1.24 -5.80 -9.99
N ILE A 129 -1.60 -7.08 -9.99
CA ILE A 129 -1.88 -7.83 -8.76
C ILE A 129 -0.93 -9.01 -8.67
N TYR A 130 -0.18 -9.11 -7.57
CA TYR A 130 0.75 -10.22 -7.32
C TYR A 130 0.34 -10.99 -6.08
N VAL A 131 0.48 -12.32 -6.08
CA VAL A 131 0.27 -13.15 -4.89
C VAL A 131 1.61 -13.48 -4.25
N ASP A 132 1.67 -13.35 -2.92
CA ASP A 132 2.81 -13.73 -2.08
C ASP A 132 2.90 -15.27 -2.00
N THR A 133 3.70 -15.88 -2.88
CA THR A 133 3.75 -17.35 -2.99
C THR A 133 4.67 -18.02 -1.99
N ASN A 134 5.69 -17.28 -1.53
CA ASN A 134 6.70 -17.76 -0.57
C ASN A 134 6.35 -17.37 0.87
N ASN A 135 5.27 -16.60 1.06
CA ASN A 135 4.76 -16.09 2.34
C ASN A 135 5.79 -15.21 3.07
N SER A 136 6.58 -14.42 2.33
CA SER A 136 7.61 -13.51 2.84
C SER A 136 7.03 -12.31 3.58
N GLY A 137 5.82 -11.86 3.20
CA GLY A 137 5.23 -10.63 3.70
C GLY A 137 5.68 -9.36 2.99
N SER A 138 6.54 -9.46 2.00
CA SER A 138 6.99 -8.34 1.17
C SER A 138 6.89 -8.66 -0.31
N TYR A 139 6.68 -7.64 -1.13
CA TYR A 139 6.68 -7.86 -2.58
C TYR A 139 8.10 -8.13 -3.09
N GLU A 140 8.26 -9.24 -3.79
CA GLU A 140 9.48 -9.65 -4.47
C GLU A 140 9.19 -10.00 -5.92
N SER A 141 9.62 -9.14 -6.85
CA SER A 141 9.33 -9.31 -8.29
C SER A 141 9.82 -10.62 -8.91
N ALA A 142 10.75 -11.33 -8.26
CA ALA A 142 11.32 -12.58 -8.74
C ALA A 142 10.59 -13.84 -8.21
N SER A 143 9.91 -13.74 -7.07
CA SER A 143 9.20 -14.87 -6.45
C SER A 143 7.68 -14.72 -6.47
N ASP A 144 7.16 -13.50 -6.47
CA ASP A 144 5.73 -13.27 -6.50
C ASP A 144 5.17 -13.40 -7.91
N THR A 145 3.99 -14.00 -7.99
CA THR A 145 3.36 -14.32 -9.28
C THR A 145 2.29 -13.30 -9.61
N LEU A 146 2.35 -12.72 -10.81
CA LEU A 146 1.28 -11.88 -11.36
C LEU A 146 0.03 -12.74 -11.56
N VAL A 147 -1.10 -12.33 -10.99
CA VAL A 147 -2.36 -13.09 -11.00
C VAL A 147 -3.56 -12.20 -11.28
N THR A 148 -4.64 -12.81 -11.76
CA THR A 148 -5.98 -12.20 -11.83
C THR A 148 -6.98 -12.90 -10.93
N PHE A 149 -6.58 -14.00 -10.27
CA PHE A 149 -7.40 -14.73 -9.32
C PHE A 149 -6.54 -15.51 -8.33
N LEU A 150 -7.11 -15.87 -7.19
CA LEU A 150 -6.56 -16.86 -6.27
C LEU A 150 -7.24 -18.20 -6.55
N ASP A 151 -6.43 -19.23 -6.76
CA ASP A 151 -6.86 -20.58 -7.09
C ASP A 151 -7.01 -21.41 -5.81
N GLU A 152 -8.12 -22.14 -5.68
CA GLU A 152 -8.34 -23.19 -4.67
C GLU A 152 -8.03 -22.73 -3.23
N VAL A 153 -8.56 -21.58 -2.83
CA VAL A 153 -8.38 -21.08 -1.47
C VAL A 153 -9.32 -21.84 -0.54
N ALA A 154 -8.74 -22.77 0.23
CA ALA A 154 -9.47 -23.55 1.22
C ALA A 154 -10.25 -22.67 2.22
N ALA A 155 -11.30 -23.23 2.81
CA ALA A 155 -12.02 -22.59 3.91
C ALA A 155 -11.05 -22.20 5.04
N ASP A 156 -11.25 -20.99 5.59
CA ASP A 156 -10.42 -20.31 6.59
C ASP A 156 -8.96 -20.02 6.17
N ALA A 157 -8.57 -20.35 4.93
CA ALA A 157 -7.27 -19.98 4.42
C ALA A 157 -7.22 -18.48 4.09
N THR A 158 -6.04 -17.91 4.34
CA THR A 158 -5.71 -16.52 3.97
C THR A 158 -4.61 -16.53 2.93
N ARG A 159 -4.70 -15.62 1.95
CA ARG A 159 -3.68 -15.34 0.94
C ARG A 159 -3.30 -13.87 1.02
N ARG A 160 -2.01 -13.58 0.96
CA ARG A 160 -1.52 -12.20 0.85
C ARG A 160 -1.35 -11.84 -0.62
N VAL A 161 -1.77 -10.62 -0.94
CA VAL A 161 -1.82 -10.08 -2.29
C VAL A 161 -1.24 -8.67 -2.28
N PHE A 162 -0.49 -8.32 -3.31
CA PHE A 162 0.10 -7.00 -3.52
C PHE A 162 -0.56 -6.34 -4.72
N VAL A 163 -1.07 -5.12 -4.55
CA VAL A 163 -1.43 -4.26 -5.67
C VAL A 163 -0.24 -3.37 -5.96
N VAL A 164 0.36 -3.56 -7.13
CA VAL A 164 1.63 -2.95 -7.54
C VAL A 164 1.36 -1.97 -8.67
N SER A 165 1.77 -0.71 -8.49
CA SER A 165 1.47 0.39 -9.42
C SER A 165 2.69 1.29 -9.68
N ASP A 166 2.64 2.03 -10.78
CA ASP A 166 3.63 3.05 -11.13
C ASP A 166 3.06 4.46 -10.92
N VAL A 167 3.86 5.38 -10.41
CA VAL A 167 3.42 6.73 -10.03
C VAL A 167 3.76 7.71 -11.17
N PRO A 168 2.77 8.48 -11.69
CA PRO A 168 3.04 9.43 -12.76
C PRO A 168 4.03 10.52 -12.33
N LEU A 169 4.72 11.11 -13.32
CA LEU A 169 5.55 12.29 -13.14
C LEU A 169 4.67 13.55 -12.95
N GLY A 170 5.27 14.62 -12.43
CA GLY A 170 4.64 15.94 -12.36
C GLY A 170 3.62 16.13 -11.23
N LEU A 171 3.48 15.14 -10.33
CA LEU A 171 2.63 15.27 -9.14
C LEU A 171 3.25 16.23 -8.12
N THR A 172 2.40 17.00 -7.45
CA THR A 172 2.80 17.91 -6.37
C THR A 172 2.88 17.18 -5.03
N ASN A 173 3.65 17.73 -4.09
CA ASN A 173 3.75 17.19 -2.73
C ASN A 173 2.37 17.12 -2.07
N GLY A 174 2.05 15.97 -1.47
CA GLY A 174 0.76 15.69 -0.84
C GLY A 174 -0.36 15.29 -1.81
N SER A 175 -0.08 15.07 -3.10
CA SER A 175 -1.04 14.41 -3.99
C SER A 175 -1.32 12.98 -3.50
N VAL A 176 -2.56 12.53 -3.56
CA VAL A 176 -2.98 11.21 -3.08
C VAL A 176 -3.73 10.45 -4.17
N ALA A 177 -3.53 9.13 -4.25
CA ALA A 177 -4.31 8.21 -5.09
C ALA A 177 -4.85 7.07 -4.25
N GLY A 178 -6.18 6.89 -4.26
CA GLY A 178 -6.83 5.74 -3.62
C GLY A 178 -6.82 4.52 -4.54
N VAL A 179 -6.43 3.37 -4.00
CA VAL A 179 -6.47 2.08 -4.70
C VAL A 179 -7.23 1.06 -3.87
N ALA A 180 -7.95 0.16 -4.51
CA ALA A 180 -8.67 -0.91 -3.83
C ALA A 180 -8.35 -2.26 -4.42
N LEU A 181 -8.34 -3.28 -3.57
CA LEU A 181 -8.43 -4.67 -4.02
C LEU A 181 -9.86 -5.15 -3.78
N ARG A 182 -10.50 -5.67 -4.83
CA ARG A 182 -11.75 -6.43 -4.71
C ARG A 182 -11.48 -7.90 -5.05
N ALA A 183 -11.98 -8.78 -4.20
CA ALA A 183 -12.03 -10.21 -4.47
C ALA A 183 -13.50 -10.64 -4.63
N THR A 184 -13.79 -11.49 -5.60
CA THR A 184 -15.14 -12.05 -5.83
C THR A 184 -15.07 -13.56 -5.89
N GLY A 185 -15.87 -14.24 -5.07
CA GLY A 185 -15.96 -15.69 -5.01
C GLY A 185 -16.39 -16.31 -6.35
N ARG A 186 -15.70 -17.38 -6.71
CA ARG A 186 -15.90 -18.18 -7.92
C ARG A 186 -15.94 -19.65 -7.54
N GLU A 187 -16.55 -20.47 -8.38
CA GLU A 187 -16.52 -21.92 -8.20
C GLU A 187 -15.06 -22.40 -8.15
N ALA A 188 -14.76 -23.35 -7.27
CA ALA A 188 -13.49 -24.08 -7.27
C ALA A 188 -13.62 -25.34 -8.16
N GLY A 189 -12.51 -26.00 -8.46
CA GLY A 189 -12.49 -27.41 -8.87
C GLY A 189 -11.33 -27.81 -9.79
N THR A 190 -10.93 -26.94 -10.73
CA THR A 190 -9.84 -27.24 -11.69
C THR A 190 -8.66 -26.36 -11.40
N ALA A 191 -7.56 -26.97 -10.97
CA ALA A 191 -6.33 -26.25 -10.68
C ALA A 191 -5.90 -25.32 -11.84
N ALA A 192 -5.42 -24.14 -11.48
CA ALA A 192 -4.98 -23.08 -12.37
C ALA A 192 -6.05 -22.56 -13.35
N THR A 193 -7.34 -22.79 -13.07
CA THR A 193 -8.44 -22.29 -13.90
C THR A 193 -9.49 -21.65 -13.02
N GLN A 194 -9.66 -20.33 -13.16
CA GLN A 194 -10.72 -19.62 -12.46
C GLN A 194 -12.09 -20.20 -12.82
N GLY A 195 -12.84 -20.65 -11.81
CA GLY A 195 -14.16 -21.22 -12.04
C GLY A 195 -15.24 -20.20 -12.43
N ALA A 196 -16.45 -20.70 -12.59
CA ALA A 196 -17.62 -19.91 -12.96
C ALA A 196 -18.05 -18.94 -11.84
N ALA A 197 -18.87 -17.94 -12.18
CA ALA A 197 -19.50 -17.08 -11.19
C ALA A 197 -20.43 -17.89 -10.28
N LEU A 198 -20.33 -17.66 -8.96
CA LEU A 198 -21.23 -18.24 -7.98
C LEU A 198 -22.65 -17.70 -8.21
N THR A 199 -23.65 -18.55 -7.99
CA THR A 199 -25.06 -18.16 -8.04
C THR A 199 -25.71 -18.51 -6.71
N GLN A 200 -26.40 -17.56 -6.09
CA GLN A 200 -27.17 -17.83 -4.88
C GLN A 200 -28.39 -18.69 -5.23
N THR A 201 -28.70 -19.69 -4.41
CA THR A 201 -29.98 -20.39 -4.49
C THR A 201 -31.11 -19.38 -4.26
N THR A 202 -32.16 -19.46 -5.09
CA THR A 202 -33.38 -18.67 -4.94
C THR A 202 -34.51 -19.53 -4.40
N GLY A 203 -35.37 -18.96 -3.56
CA GLY A 203 -36.49 -19.69 -2.96
C GLY A 203 -36.13 -20.41 -1.66
N GLY A 204 -36.89 -21.46 -1.34
CA GLY A 204 -36.68 -22.28 -0.14
C GLY A 204 -35.59 -23.33 -0.33
N ASN A 205 -35.28 -24.04 0.77
CA ASN A 205 -34.30 -25.12 0.80
C ASN A 205 -34.59 -26.20 -0.24
N THR A 206 -33.57 -26.63 -0.98
CA THR A 206 -33.66 -27.73 -1.95
C THR A 206 -33.21 -29.05 -1.33
N ALA A 207 -33.32 -30.14 -2.10
CA ALA A 207 -32.79 -31.44 -1.67
C ALA A 207 -31.27 -31.57 -1.92
N GLY A 208 -30.68 -30.63 -2.66
CA GLY A 208 -29.25 -30.57 -2.92
C GLY A 208 -28.53 -29.58 -2.00
N MET A 209 -27.27 -29.32 -2.29
CA MET A 209 -26.52 -28.25 -1.64
C MET A 209 -26.98 -26.89 -2.18
N ASP A 210 -27.53 -26.06 -1.32
CA ASP A 210 -27.84 -24.68 -1.65
C ASP A 210 -26.65 -23.75 -1.43
N THR A 211 -26.64 -22.61 -2.13
CA THR A 211 -25.61 -21.57 -1.97
C THR A 211 -26.23 -20.31 -1.39
N VAL A 212 -25.65 -19.80 -0.30
CA VAL A 212 -26.09 -18.59 0.40
C VAL A 212 -24.94 -17.60 0.47
N PHE A 213 -25.17 -16.39 -0.03
CA PHE A 213 -24.24 -15.26 0.12
C PHE A 213 -24.44 -14.64 1.51
N ALA A 214 -23.41 -14.73 2.34
CA ALA A 214 -23.41 -14.36 3.76
C ALA A 214 -22.51 -13.14 4.07
N ASP A 215 -21.90 -12.57 3.04
CA ASP A 215 -21.23 -11.26 3.00
C ASP A 215 -22.24 -10.12 3.18
N THR A 216 -22.80 -9.99 4.38
CA THR A 216 -23.89 -9.04 4.66
C THR A 216 -23.42 -7.59 4.84
N THR A 217 -22.12 -7.37 4.98
CA THR A 217 -21.51 -6.05 5.09
C THR A 217 -20.63 -5.84 3.88
N ALA A 218 -20.89 -4.77 3.13
CA ALA A 218 -20.05 -4.40 2.00
C ALA A 218 -18.69 -3.90 2.49
N GLY A 219 -17.66 -4.18 1.70
CA GLY A 219 -16.36 -3.52 1.79
C GLY A 219 -16.42 -2.11 1.19
N THR A 220 -15.25 -1.59 0.80
CA THR A 220 -15.12 -0.20 0.33
C THR A 220 -15.65 0.03 -1.10
N ASP A 221 -15.70 -1.02 -1.93
CA ASP A 221 -15.91 -1.00 -3.38
C ASP A 221 -16.73 -2.21 -3.89
N ASP A 222 -17.60 -2.76 -3.05
CA ASP A 222 -18.52 -3.86 -3.36
C ASP A 222 -19.92 -3.62 -2.77
N ALA A 223 -20.84 -4.56 -2.94
CA ALA A 223 -22.19 -4.52 -2.38
C ALA A 223 -22.43 -5.69 -1.41
N ALA A 224 -23.34 -5.52 -0.45
CA ALA A 224 -23.71 -6.63 0.41
C ALA A 224 -24.39 -7.75 -0.38
N ARG A 225 -24.04 -9.00 -0.07
CA ARG A 225 -24.58 -10.23 -0.64
C ARG A 225 -24.34 -10.33 -2.15
N ASP A 226 -23.12 -10.03 -2.59
CA ASP A 226 -22.68 -10.16 -3.98
C ASP A 226 -21.51 -11.17 -4.14
N ALA A 227 -21.15 -11.88 -3.06
CA ALA A 227 -20.02 -12.79 -2.98
C ALA A 227 -18.65 -12.11 -3.19
N ALA A 228 -18.58 -10.80 -3.02
CA ALA A 228 -17.36 -10.02 -3.06
C ALA A 228 -17.08 -9.35 -1.71
N HIS A 229 -15.83 -8.97 -1.53
CA HIS A 229 -15.41 -8.05 -0.50
C HIS A 229 -14.22 -7.25 -1.03
N SER A 230 -14.04 -6.04 -0.51
CA SER A 230 -12.97 -5.15 -0.92
C SER A 230 -12.44 -4.33 0.24
N ALA A 231 -11.21 -3.87 0.08
CA ALA A 231 -10.60 -2.88 0.96
C ALA A 231 -9.78 -1.89 0.12
N ARG A 232 -9.62 -0.68 0.66
CA ARG A 232 -8.79 0.38 0.09
C ARG A 232 -7.50 0.56 0.86
N ASP A 233 -6.50 1.02 0.13
CA ASP A 233 -5.27 1.64 0.61
C ASP A 233 -5.02 2.89 -0.28
N ASP A 234 -3.94 3.63 -0.07
CA ASP A 234 -3.60 4.79 -0.86
C ASP A 234 -2.09 5.04 -0.98
N TYR A 235 -1.74 5.77 -2.04
CA TYR A 235 -0.41 6.33 -2.25
C TYR A 235 -0.41 7.82 -1.93
N THR A 236 0.51 8.28 -1.08
CA THR A 236 0.72 9.71 -0.83
C THR A 236 2.08 10.16 -1.36
N VAL A 237 2.05 11.18 -2.23
CA VAL A 237 3.25 11.73 -2.86
C VAL A 237 4.06 12.55 -1.87
N ALA A 238 5.32 12.16 -1.67
CA ALA A 238 6.35 12.94 -1.01
C ALA A 238 7.40 13.37 -2.05
N THR A 239 7.45 14.67 -2.34
CA THR A 239 8.39 15.24 -3.31
C THR A 239 8.82 16.65 -2.89
N ALA A 240 9.83 17.19 -3.58
CA ALA A 240 10.24 18.57 -3.39
C ALA A 240 9.22 19.55 -4.00
N ALA A 241 9.06 20.71 -3.38
CA ALA A 241 8.21 21.80 -3.85
C ALA A 241 9.09 23.03 -4.11
N LEU A 242 9.85 22.99 -5.21
CA LEU A 242 10.86 24.01 -5.51
C LEU A 242 10.24 25.25 -6.16
N THR A 243 10.65 26.42 -5.67
CA THR A 243 10.39 27.72 -6.27
C THR A 243 11.71 28.48 -6.41
N VAL A 244 11.82 29.32 -7.43
CA VAL A 244 13.04 30.08 -7.73
C VAL A 244 12.70 31.55 -7.87
N ALA A 245 13.43 32.41 -7.16
CA ALA A 245 13.37 33.85 -7.29
C ALA A 245 14.73 34.39 -7.75
N LYS A 246 14.76 35.16 -8.84
CA LYS A 246 15.96 35.84 -9.33
C LYS A 246 15.81 37.34 -9.14
N THR A 247 16.78 37.95 -8.49
CA THR A 247 16.83 39.38 -8.21
C THR A 247 18.22 39.94 -8.49
N SER A 248 18.35 41.26 -8.56
CA SER A 248 19.64 41.93 -8.72
C SER A 248 19.73 43.21 -7.90
N ARG A 249 20.96 43.60 -7.55
CA ARG A 249 21.26 44.89 -6.93
C ARG A 249 22.56 45.48 -7.47
N ILE A 250 22.65 46.80 -7.43
CA ILE A 250 23.87 47.53 -7.82
C ILE A 250 24.85 47.47 -6.65
N VAL A 251 26.09 47.06 -6.92
CA VAL A 251 27.20 47.06 -5.94
C VAL A 251 27.97 48.37 -6.04
N SER A 252 28.33 48.75 -7.26
CA SER A 252 29.07 49.99 -7.54
C SER A 252 28.90 50.43 -8.99
N ASP A 253 29.21 51.69 -9.27
CA ASP A 253 29.40 52.18 -10.65
C ASP A 253 30.68 53.03 -10.79
N PRO A 254 31.19 53.25 -12.02
CA PRO A 254 32.47 53.94 -12.23
C PRO A 254 32.47 55.43 -11.82
N VAL A 255 31.31 56.05 -11.65
CA VAL A 255 31.14 57.48 -11.35
C VAL A 255 30.86 57.70 -9.86
N ASN A 256 29.89 56.98 -9.30
CA ASN A 256 29.42 57.14 -7.93
C ASN A 256 30.06 56.12 -6.95
N ASN A 257 30.89 55.20 -7.44
CA ASN A 257 31.49 54.12 -6.67
C ASN A 257 30.42 53.33 -5.89
N THR A 258 30.57 53.12 -4.58
CA THR A 258 29.58 52.43 -3.74
C THR A 258 28.54 53.37 -3.11
N THR A 259 28.64 54.67 -3.33
CA THR A 259 27.75 55.67 -2.71
C THR A 259 26.69 56.10 -3.73
N ASN A 260 25.42 55.69 -3.53
CA ASN A 260 24.31 55.95 -4.46
C ASN A 260 24.60 55.50 -5.91
N PRO A 261 25.02 54.24 -6.14
CA PRO A 261 25.37 53.79 -7.46
C PRO A 261 24.17 53.68 -8.42
N LYS A 262 24.46 53.70 -9.72
CA LYS A 262 23.50 53.67 -10.83
C LYS A 262 23.80 52.51 -11.80
N MET A 263 22.76 52.00 -12.45
CA MET A 263 22.85 50.97 -13.50
C MET A 263 23.36 51.59 -14.82
N ILE A 264 24.61 52.07 -14.83
CA ILE A 264 25.27 52.63 -16.03
C ILE A 264 26.32 51.65 -16.57
N PRO A 265 26.79 51.80 -17.82
CA PRO A 265 27.93 51.02 -18.33
C PRO A 265 29.12 51.06 -17.37
N GLY A 266 29.71 49.89 -17.11
CA GLY A 266 30.76 49.67 -16.11
C GLY A 266 30.25 49.42 -14.68
N ALA A 267 28.95 49.48 -14.40
CA ALA A 267 28.41 49.17 -13.08
C ALA A 267 28.47 47.68 -12.76
N VAL A 268 28.85 47.34 -11.52
CA VAL A 268 28.89 45.97 -11.01
C VAL A 268 27.55 45.64 -10.38
N ILE A 269 26.91 44.59 -10.91
CA ILE A 269 25.60 44.09 -10.49
C ILE A 269 25.79 42.74 -9.83
N GLU A 270 25.18 42.56 -8.67
CA GLU A 270 25.11 41.29 -7.98
C GLU A 270 23.75 40.65 -8.26
N TYR A 271 23.78 39.47 -8.86
CA TYR A 271 22.60 38.66 -9.16
C TYR A 271 22.43 37.58 -8.09
N CYS A 272 21.22 37.50 -7.57
CA CYS A 272 20.79 36.60 -6.49
C CYS A 272 19.74 35.65 -7.05
N ILE A 273 20.04 34.35 -7.07
CA ILE A 273 19.08 33.28 -7.38
C ILE A 273 18.79 32.55 -6.08
N ALA A 274 17.62 32.78 -5.49
CA ALA A 274 17.16 32.09 -4.31
C ALA A 274 16.27 30.91 -4.70
N VAL A 275 16.67 29.70 -4.31
CA VAL A 275 15.90 28.47 -4.50
C VAL A 275 15.29 28.08 -3.15
N THR A 276 13.98 27.97 -3.10
CA THR A 276 13.22 27.61 -1.90
C THR A 276 12.53 26.28 -2.10
N ASN A 277 12.65 25.37 -1.12
CA ASN A 277 11.86 24.17 -1.04
C ASN A 277 10.74 24.39 0.00
N GLY A 278 9.48 24.23 -0.41
CA GLY A 278 8.32 24.52 0.43
C GLY A 278 8.30 23.73 1.76
N PRO A 279 7.60 24.23 2.80
CA PRO A 279 7.46 23.52 4.06
C PRO A 279 6.75 22.17 3.87
N GLY A 280 7.18 21.14 4.62
CA GLY A 280 6.60 19.80 4.53
C GLY A 280 6.97 19.01 3.27
N ALA A 281 7.80 19.56 2.37
CA ALA A 281 8.30 18.88 1.20
C ALA A 281 9.52 17.99 1.50
N THR A 282 9.74 16.97 0.68
CA THR A 282 10.94 16.13 0.73
C THR A 282 12.18 16.93 0.34
N THR A 283 13.33 16.60 0.93
CA THR A 283 14.63 17.16 0.55
C THR A 283 14.91 16.97 -0.93
N ALA A 284 15.16 18.06 -1.65
CA ALA A 284 15.69 18.01 -3.01
C ALA A 284 17.21 17.86 -2.96
N SER A 285 17.77 17.06 -3.86
CA SER A 285 19.23 16.90 -4.02
C SER A 285 19.67 17.27 -5.43
N SER A 286 20.95 17.58 -5.58
CA SER A 286 21.58 17.84 -6.89
C SER A 286 20.87 18.91 -7.72
N ILE A 287 20.47 20.01 -7.09
CA ILE A 287 19.76 21.11 -7.77
C ILE A 287 20.79 21.89 -8.58
N ALA A 288 20.77 21.71 -9.91
CA ALA A 288 21.59 22.47 -10.83
C ALA A 288 20.93 23.82 -11.16
N VAL A 289 21.64 24.91 -10.90
CA VAL A 289 21.27 26.26 -11.31
C VAL A 289 22.11 26.61 -12.53
N ASN A 290 21.45 26.96 -13.63
CA ASN A 290 22.07 27.38 -14.88
C ASN A 290 21.51 28.75 -15.28
N ASP A 291 22.38 29.75 -15.32
CA ASP A 291 22.03 31.13 -15.63
C ASP A 291 22.83 31.66 -16.83
N PRO A 292 22.27 31.59 -18.05
CA PRO A 292 22.90 32.14 -19.24
C PRO A 292 22.91 33.67 -19.16
N LEU A 293 24.10 34.26 -19.17
CA LEU A 293 24.27 35.70 -19.12
C LEU A 293 24.02 36.33 -20.51
N PRO A 294 23.25 37.43 -20.59
CA PRO A 294 23.13 38.17 -21.83
C PRO A 294 24.47 38.83 -22.19
N SER A 295 24.70 39.10 -23.48
CA SER A 295 25.92 39.76 -23.97
C SER A 295 26.09 41.22 -23.50
N THR A 296 25.09 41.78 -22.84
CA THR A 296 25.11 43.13 -22.25
C THR A 296 25.78 43.17 -20.88
N VAL A 297 26.15 42.02 -20.31
CA VAL A 297 26.93 41.95 -19.07
C VAL A 297 28.14 41.03 -19.22
N THR A 298 29.19 41.30 -18.46
CA THR A 298 30.40 40.47 -18.37
C THR A 298 30.55 39.94 -16.95
N TYR A 299 30.65 38.62 -16.78
CA TYR A 299 30.85 37.98 -15.47
C TYR A 299 32.10 38.50 -14.76
N GLU A 300 32.01 38.71 -13.44
CA GLU A 300 33.12 39.16 -12.59
C GLU A 300 33.78 37.95 -11.88
N PRO A 301 34.90 37.41 -12.39
CA PRO A 301 35.51 36.20 -11.85
C PRO A 301 36.13 36.37 -10.46
N THR A 302 36.51 37.60 -10.08
CA THR A 302 37.10 37.92 -8.77
C THR A 302 36.13 37.71 -7.62
N PHE A 303 34.83 37.91 -7.85
CA PHE A 303 33.81 37.61 -6.85
C PHE A 303 33.54 36.10 -6.72
N GLY A 304 33.60 35.39 -7.84
CA GLY A 304 33.25 33.98 -7.94
C GLY A 304 31.73 33.75 -7.94
N VAL A 305 31.32 32.49 -7.99
CA VAL A 305 29.92 32.09 -7.82
C VAL A 305 29.77 31.47 -6.43
N LYS A 306 29.06 32.16 -5.55
CA LYS A 306 28.75 31.69 -4.19
C LYS A 306 27.52 30.79 -4.23
N VAL A 307 27.60 29.62 -3.60
CA VAL A 307 26.52 28.64 -3.54
C VAL A 307 26.23 28.31 -2.08
N ASP A 308 25.00 27.88 -1.79
CA ASP A 308 24.51 27.53 -0.45
C ASP A 308 24.45 28.68 0.57
N GLY A 309 24.41 29.91 0.07
CA GLY A 309 24.20 31.11 0.89
C GLY A 309 22.77 31.23 1.44
N THR A 310 22.55 32.27 2.24
CA THR A 310 21.26 32.54 2.91
C THR A 310 20.53 33.75 2.33
N VAL A 311 19.24 33.87 2.64
CA VAL A 311 18.43 35.07 2.36
C VAL A 311 18.06 35.73 3.69
N ALA A 312 18.39 37.00 3.86
CA ALA A 312 17.99 37.81 5.01
C ALA A 312 17.21 39.04 4.52
N SER A 313 15.99 39.23 5.04
CA SER A 313 15.11 40.35 4.67
C SER A 313 14.92 40.50 3.15
N GLY A 314 14.80 39.39 2.42
CA GLY A 314 14.62 39.38 0.97
C GLY A 314 15.89 39.60 0.15
N VAL A 315 17.07 39.62 0.77
CA VAL A 315 18.37 39.84 0.11
C VAL A 315 19.29 38.64 0.32
N CYS A 316 19.86 38.10 -0.77
CA CYS A 316 20.89 37.08 -0.69
C CYS A 316 22.13 37.63 0.04
N GLN A 317 22.68 36.82 0.94
CA GLN A 317 23.95 37.09 1.60
C GLN A 317 25.09 36.44 0.83
N ALA A 318 26.27 37.07 0.88
CA ALA A 318 27.49 36.53 0.27
C ALA A 318 28.22 35.54 1.20
N ASP A 319 27.46 34.75 1.96
CA ASP A 319 27.92 33.80 2.98
C ASP A 319 28.05 32.37 2.46
N GLY A 320 27.67 32.12 1.21
CA GLY A 320 27.89 30.87 0.52
C GLY A 320 29.36 30.60 0.18
N ALA A 321 29.70 29.34 -0.06
CA ALA A 321 31.03 28.94 -0.51
C ALA A 321 31.25 29.27 -2.00
N THR A 322 32.47 29.63 -2.40
CA THR A 322 32.82 29.73 -3.83
C THR A 322 32.86 28.32 -4.43
N ALA A 323 31.75 27.86 -5.00
CA ALA A 323 31.59 26.49 -5.47
C ALA A 323 30.89 26.38 -6.84
N GLY A 324 30.47 27.50 -7.42
CA GLY A 324 29.98 27.54 -8.80
C GLY A 324 31.06 27.97 -9.79
N SER A 325 30.69 28.08 -11.07
CA SER A 325 31.60 28.46 -12.15
C SER A 325 30.89 29.29 -13.21
N GLN A 326 31.65 29.90 -14.12
CA GLN A 326 31.12 30.44 -15.36
C GLN A 326 31.89 29.82 -16.52
N ALA A 327 31.18 29.27 -17.50
CA ALA A 327 31.76 28.76 -18.74
C ALA A 327 30.81 29.04 -19.90
N SER A 328 31.37 29.41 -21.05
CA SER A 328 30.60 29.66 -22.29
C SER A 328 29.41 30.62 -22.10
N GLY A 329 29.59 31.67 -21.28
CA GLY A 329 28.53 32.65 -21.02
C GLY A 329 27.48 32.22 -19.99
N THR A 330 27.58 31.03 -19.41
CA THR A 330 26.59 30.52 -18.43
C THR A 330 27.20 30.41 -17.05
N VAL A 331 26.58 31.06 -16.07
CA VAL A 331 26.90 30.85 -14.65
C VAL A 331 26.21 29.57 -14.17
N THR A 332 26.95 28.73 -13.47
CA THR A 332 26.47 27.46 -12.93
C THR A 332 26.78 27.34 -11.44
N GLY A 333 25.87 26.71 -10.70
CA GLY A 333 26.05 26.34 -9.31
C GLY A 333 25.17 25.16 -8.95
N THR A 334 25.61 24.33 -8.00
CA THR A 334 24.86 23.15 -7.57
C THR A 334 24.57 23.23 -6.08
N ILE A 335 23.28 23.32 -5.72
CA ILE A 335 22.84 23.16 -4.33
C ILE A 335 22.70 21.65 -4.10
N ALA A 336 23.62 21.07 -3.34
CA ALA A 336 23.73 19.62 -3.19
C ALA A 336 22.52 19.01 -2.47
N SER A 337 21.97 19.73 -1.49
CA SER A 337 20.82 19.31 -0.69
C SER A 337 20.03 20.52 -0.19
N LEU A 338 18.71 20.48 -0.34
CA LEU A 338 17.79 21.51 0.10
C LEU A 338 16.61 20.88 0.84
N PRO A 339 16.65 20.81 2.19
CA PRO A 339 15.54 20.32 3.00
C PRO A 339 14.26 21.12 2.80
N GLY A 340 13.10 20.49 3.04
CA GLY A 340 11.81 21.18 3.05
C GLY A 340 11.79 22.35 4.04
N GLY A 341 11.15 23.44 3.66
CA GLY A 341 11.08 24.68 4.44
C GLY A 341 12.35 25.53 4.42
N SER A 342 13.34 25.19 3.59
CA SER A 342 14.62 25.91 3.49
C SER A 342 14.77 26.69 2.19
N THR A 343 15.61 27.72 2.24
CA THR A 343 16.05 28.50 1.07
C THR A 343 17.57 28.51 1.00
N LYS A 344 18.12 28.29 -0.20
CA LYS A 344 19.56 28.42 -0.51
C LYS A 344 19.76 29.25 -1.75
N THR A 345 20.93 29.86 -1.87
CA THR A 345 21.19 30.86 -2.93
C THR A 345 22.37 30.51 -3.81
N VAL A 346 22.28 30.89 -5.09
CA VAL A 346 23.42 31.06 -6.00
C VAL A 346 23.58 32.56 -6.25
N LEU A 347 24.74 33.11 -5.88
CA LEU A 347 25.05 34.54 -5.95
C LEU A 347 26.30 34.76 -6.79
N PHE A 348 26.25 35.69 -7.73
CA PHE A 348 27.40 36.05 -8.56
C PHE A 348 27.34 37.52 -8.97
N ARG A 349 28.43 38.04 -9.53
CA ARG A 349 28.49 39.41 -10.04
C ARG A 349 28.79 39.47 -11.52
N ALA A 350 28.31 40.52 -12.16
CA ALA A 350 28.64 40.87 -13.53
C ALA A 350 28.67 42.38 -13.70
N THR A 351 29.47 42.86 -14.64
CA THR A 351 29.59 44.27 -15.01
C THR A 351 28.73 44.56 -16.22
N ILE A 352 27.97 45.66 -16.22
CA ILE A 352 27.25 46.14 -17.41
C ILE A 352 28.27 46.60 -18.45
N ASN A 353 28.15 46.11 -19.69
CA ASN A 353 29.06 46.46 -20.79
C ASN A 353 28.84 47.90 -21.30
#